data_AF-A0A317Z505-F1
#
_entry.id   AF-A0A317Z505-F1
#
_cell.length_a   1.000
_cell.length_b   1.000
_cell.length_c   1.000
_cell.angle_alpha   90.00
_cell.angle_beta   90.00
_cell.angle_gamma   90.00
#
_symmetry.space_group_name_H-M   'P 1'
#
loop_
_entity.id
_entity.type
_entity.pdbx_description
1 polymer ?
#
loop_
_entity_poly.entity_id
_entity_poly.type
_entity_poly.pdbx_seq_one_letter_code
_entity_poly.pdbx_strand_id
1 'polypeptide(L)' 'LTHITTAQRNYLTNQISQATNLAGVESVKQNANSLDGAMGNLQTAINDKSGTLASQNFLDADEQKR' A
#
# COMPACT_ATOMS: atom_id res chain seq x y z
N LEU A 1 6.99 8.24 -2.11
CA LEU A 1 5.62 8.39 -1.57
C LEU A 1 4.61 8.65 -2.70
N THR A 2 4.56 7.73 -3.67
CA THR A 2 3.67 7.77 -4.84
C THR A 2 2.55 6.75 -4.78
N HIS A 3 2.61 5.80 -3.85
CA HIS A 3 1.70 4.67 -3.73
C HIS A 3 0.79 4.78 -2.50
N ILE A 4 1.16 5.60 -1.50
CA ILE A 4 0.27 5.89 -0.36
C ILE A 4 -0.93 6.75 -0.76
N THR A 5 -2.08 6.48 -0.13
CA THR A 5 -3.32 7.24 -0.33
C THR A 5 -3.27 8.62 0.32
N THR A 6 -4.22 9.49 -0.04
CA THR A 6 -4.38 10.80 0.62
C THR A 6 -4.61 10.67 2.12
N ALA A 7 -5.43 9.69 2.55
CA ALA A 7 -5.70 9.46 3.97
C ALA A 7 -4.43 9.03 4.74
N GLN A 8 -3.64 8.11 4.17
CA GLN A 8 -2.37 7.67 4.75
C GLN A 8 -1.36 8.82 4.82
N ARG A 9 -1.28 9.64 3.77
CA ARG A 9 -0.43 10.85 3.74
C ARG A 9 -0.83 11.84 4.83
N ASN A 10 -2.12 12.14 4.96
CA ASN A 10 -2.62 13.06 5.99
C ASN A 10 -2.31 12.56 7.40
N TYR A 11 -2.48 11.25 7.64
CA TYR A 11 -2.12 10.64 8.92
C TYR A 11 -0.63 10.79 9.23
N LEU A 12 0.24 10.50 8.26
CA LEU A 12 1.70 10.66 8.42
C LEU A 12 2.10 12.12 8.64
N THR A 13 1.48 13.07 7.93
CA THR A 13 1.69 14.51 8.16
C THR A 13 1.31 14.91 9.58
N ASN A 14 0.16 14.45 10.08
CA ASN A 14 -0.26 14.72 11.46
C ASN A 14 0.71 14.13 12.48
N GLN A 15 1.29 12.96 12.22
CA GLN A 15 2.31 12.36 13.08
C GLN A 15 3.61 13.16 13.08
N ILE A 16 4.03 13.69 11.93
CA ILE A 16 5.17 14.61 11.84
C ILE A 16 4.91 15.88 12.68
N SER A 17 3.72 16.46 12.59
CA SER A 17 3.36 17.65 13.36
C SER A 17 3.30 17.42 14.87
N GLN A 18 3.08 16.18 15.31
CA GLN A 18 3.04 15.81 16.73
C GLN A 18 4.41 15.38 17.30
N ALA A 19 5.38 15.08 16.44
CA ALA A 19 6.70 14.67 16.88
C ALA A 19 7.42 15.83 17.60
N THR A 20 7.91 15.58 18.81
CA THR A 20 8.53 16.61 19.67
C THR A 20 10.04 16.73 19.47
N ASN A 21 10.65 15.84 18.69
CA ASN A 21 12.08 15.82 18.43
C ASN A 21 12.40 15.21 17.05
N LEU A 22 13.65 15.39 16.62
CA LEU A 22 14.12 14.91 15.33
C LEU A 22 14.04 13.38 15.19
N ALA A 23 14.32 12.62 16.24
CA ALA A 23 14.24 11.15 16.20
C ALA A 23 12.81 10.66 15.91
N GLY A 24 11.80 11.33 16.47
CA GLY A 24 10.40 11.07 16.19
C GLY A 24 10.03 11.35 14.73
N VAL A 25 10.47 12.50 14.19
CA VAL A 25 10.27 12.84 12.77
C VAL A 25 10.93 11.80 11.85
N GLU A 26 12.16 11.38 12.16
CA GLU A 26 12.88 10.36 11.42
C GLU A 26 12.17 9.00 11.44
N SER A 27 11.60 8.61 12.58
CA SER A 27 10.79 7.39 12.68
C SER A 27 9.54 7.45 11.79
N VAL A 28 8.82 8.58 11.81
CA VAL A 28 7.63 8.75 10.94
C VAL A 28 8.03 8.74 9.46
N LYS A 29 9.18 9.32 9.09
CA LYS A 29 9.72 9.26 7.73
C LYS A 29 10.02 7.83 7.28
N GLN A 30 10.63 7.02 8.15
CA GLN A 30 10.90 5.60 7.85
C GLN A 30 9.59 4.82 7.65
N ASN A 31 8.62 5.02 8.54
CA ASN A 31 7.30 4.40 8.42
C ASN A 31 6.60 4.78 7.12
N ALA A 32 6.70 6.06 6.70
CA ALA A 32 6.14 6.53 5.44
C ALA A 32 6.74 5.79 4.23
N ASN A 33 8.07 5.63 4.19
CA ASN A 33 8.74 4.91 3.10
C ASN A 33 8.37 3.42 3.09
N SER A 34 8.32 2.76 4.25
CA SER A 34 7.90 1.36 4.36
C SER A 34 6.46 1.17 3.90
N LEU A 35 5.55 2.07 4.30
CA LEU A 35 4.15 2.02 3.87
C LEU A 35 4.02 2.24 2.36
N ASP A 36 4.76 3.16 1.78
CA ASP A 36 4.76 3.40 0.33
C ASP A 36 5.25 2.19 -0.47
N GLY A 37 6.33 1.55 0.00
CA GLY A 37 6.81 0.31 -0.59
C GLY A 37 5.77 -0.81 -0.53
N ALA A 38 5.11 -0.99 0.63
CA ALA A 38 4.05 -1.97 0.78
C ALA A 38 2.84 -1.69 -0.13
N MET A 39 2.45 -0.42 -0.28
CA MET A 39 1.38 -0.02 -1.18
C MET A 39 1.75 -0.22 -2.66
N GLY A 40 3.01 0.02 -3.02
CA GLY A 40 3.53 -0.28 -4.35
C GLY A 40 3.48 -1.78 -4.65
N ASN A 41 3.89 -2.62 -3.69
CA ASN A 41 3.80 -4.07 -3.83
C ASN A 41 2.36 -4.55 -3.96
N LEU A 42 1.43 -3.99 -3.18
CA LEU A 42 -0.01 -4.28 -3.29
C LEU A 42 -0.54 -3.92 -4.68
N GLN A 43 -0.20 -2.73 -5.20
CA GLN A 43 -0.59 -2.31 -6.54
C GLN A 43 -0.07 -3.28 -7.60
N THR A 44 1.22 -3.65 -7.53
CA THR A 44 1.82 -4.62 -8.45
C THR A 44 1.12 -5.98 -8.38
N ALA A 45 0.80 -6.48 -7.19
CA ALA A 45 0.13 -7.76 -7.00
C ALA A 45 -1.26 -7.83 -7.66
N ILE A 46 -1.94 -6.69 -7.80
CA ILE A 46 -3.28 -6.62 -8.40
C ILE A 46 -3.28 -6.09 -9.84
N ASN A 47 -2.12 -5.68 -10.39
CA ASN A 47 -2.04 -5.11 -11.74
C ASN A 47 -2.55 -6.07 -12.82
N ASP A 48 -2.31 -7.37 -12.67
CA ASP A 48 -2.77 -8.40 -13.60
C ASP A 48 -4.16 -8.97 -13.24
N LYS A 49 -4.99 -8.19 -12.53
CA LYS A 49 -6.35 -8.62 -12.18
C LYS A 49 -7.16 -8.98 -13.42
N SER A 50 -7.12 -8.18 -14.49
CA SER A 50 -7.91 -8.45 -15.69
C SER A 50 -7.45 -9.73 -16.40
N GLY A 51 -6.13 -9.95 -16.53
CA GLY A 51 -5.58 -11.19 -17.09
C GLY A 51 -5.93 -12.40 -16.24
N THR A 52 -5.80 -12.29 -14.92
CA THR A 52 -6.20 -13.34 -13.98
C THR A 52 -7.68 -13.69 -14.14
N LEU A 53 -8.57 -12.70 -14.14
CA LEU A 53 -10.03 -12.91 -14.28
C LEU A 53 -10.45 -13.51 -15.63
N ALA A 54 -9.68 -13.24 -16.70
CA ALA A 54 -9.92 -13.79 -18.03
C ALA A 54 -9.27 -15.17 -18.26
N SER A 55 -8.39 -15.59 -17.36
CA SER A 55 -7.68 -16.87 -17.50
C SER A 55 -8.60 -18.06 -17.29
N GLN A 56 -8.43 -19.12 -18.08
CA GLN A 56 -9.19 -20.36 -17.92
C GLN A 56 -9.00 -20.96 -16.52
N ASN A 57 -7.81 -20.83 -15.94
CA ASN A 57 -7.53 -21.27 -14.57
C ASN A 57 -8.43 -20.59 -13.53
N PHE A 58 -8.76 -19.30 -13.72
CA PHE A 58 -9.71 -18.61 -12.86
C PHE A 58 -11.15 -19.00 -13.17
N LEU A 59 -11.52 -19.15 -14.44
CA LEU A 59 -12.89 -19.51 -14.84
C LEU A 59 -13.29 -20.94 -14.40
N ASP A 60 -12.34 -21.88 -14.41
CA ASP A 60 -12.52 -23.27 -13.98
C ASP A 60 -12.31 -23.46 -12.47
N ALA A 61 -11.84 -22.45 -11.75
CA ALA A 61 -11.65 -22.56 -10.32
C ALA A 61 -12.99 -22.77 -9.59
N ASP A 62 -12.95 -23.55 -8.52
CA ASP A 62 -14.09 -23.72 -7.61
C ASP A 62 -14.65 -22.34 -7.23
N GLU A 63 -15.97 -22.22 -7.12
CA GLU A 63 -16.63 -20.93 -6.86
C GLU A 63 -16.14 -20.25 -5.57
N GLN A 64 -15.65 -21.02 -4.59
CA GLN A 64 -15.04 -20.50 -3.35
C GLN A 64 -13.66 -19.86 -3.53
N LYS A 65 -12.96 -20.13 -4.65
CA LYS A 65 -11.60 -19.66 -4.95
C LYS A 65 -11.57 -18.56 -6.01
N ARG A 66 -12.71 -18.27 -6.64
CA ARG A 66 -12.91 -17.14 -7.56
C ARG A 66 -13.19 -15.85 -6.79
#